data_AF-A0AAP1WEF1-F1
#
_entry.id   AF-A0AAP1WEF1-F1
#
_cell.length_a   1.000
_cell.length_b   1.000
_cell.length_c   1.000
_cell.angle_alpha   90.00
_cell.angle_beta   90.00
_cell.angle_gamma   90.00
#
_symmetry.space_group_name_H-M   'P 1'
#
loop_
_entity.id
_entity.type
_entity.pdbx_description
1 polymer ?
#
loop_
_entity_poly.entity_id
_entity_poly.type
_entity_poly.pdbx_seq_one_letter_code
_entity_poly.pdbx_strand_id
1 'polypeptide(L)'
;MTRIACVGITVQDRIYSLPTLPEGGGKYQANHYLEIGGGPAATAAVAIAKLGVEVDFIGRVGDDSCGNTLLAELEGWGVNTAFCRRYPNARSSQSAILVDQHGERIIVNYPSPDLGTDAEWLEAIDFSRYDLILADVRWHSGTEKAFSLARLAGVTTLLDADMTPQDISPLVALADHAVFSTPGLKRMTGLQSPEEGLFQATTQTAGKVYVTLGSEGSLWIEDGHLCQQEAF
;
A
#
# COMPACT_ATOMS: atom_id res chain seq x y z
N MET A 1 12.50 19.89 8.44
CA MET A 1 11.13 19.35 8.65
C MET A 1 11.12 17.97 8.04
N THR A 2 10.48 17.00 8.67
CA THR A 2 10.42 15.63 8.14
C THR A 2 9.60 15.62 6.85
N ARG A 3 10.11 14.94 5.82
CA ARG A 3 9.46 14.77 4.53
C ARG A 3 9.46 13.30 4.13
N ILE A 4 8.30 12.77 3.80
CA ILE A 4 8.12 11.37 3.41
C ILE A 4 7.60 11.30 1.98
N ALA A 5 7.96 10.26 1.22
CA ALA A 5 7.26 9.90 -0.01
C ALA A 5 6.57 8.55 0.16
N CYS A 6 5.33 8.46 -0.31
CA CYS A 6 4.56 7.23 -0.43
C CYS A 6 4.48 6.81 -1.90
N VAL A 7 5.08 5.67 -2.24
CA VAL A 7 5.17 5.13 -3.59
C VAL A 7 4.24 3.94 -3.73
N GLY A 8 3.30 3.99 -4.67
CA GLY A 8 2.41 2.85 -4.88
C GLY A 8 1.11 3.22 -5.57
N ILE A 9 0.02 2.57 -5.15
CA ILE A 9 -1.28 2.74 -5.77
C ILE A 9 -2.22 3.62 -4.96
N THR A 10 -3.17 4.22 -5.68
CA THR A 10 -4.41 4.77 -5.15
C THR A 10 -5.58 4.05 -5.83
N VAL A 11 -6.67 3.86 -5.11
CA VAL A 11 -7.85 3.10 -5.56
C VAL A 11 -9.09 3.86 -5.15
N GLN A 12 -10.09 3.96 -6.03
CA GLN A 12 -11.41 4.47 -5.63
C GLN A 12 -12.31 3.33 -5.18
N ASP A 13 -12.60 3.28 -3.89
CA ASP A 13 -13.46 2.27 -3.29
C ASP A 13 -14.92 2.72 -3.33
N ARG A 14 -15.76 1.89 -3.95
CA ARG A 14 -17.22 2.08 -4.03
C ARG A 14 -17.90 1.10 -3.10
N ILE A 15 -18.36 1.59 -1.96
CA ILE A 15 -18.90 0.78 -0.87
C ILE A 15 -20.42 0.81 -0.92
N TYR A 16 -21.02 -0.37 -1.01
CA TYR A 16 -22.45 -0.61 -0.98
C TYR A 16 -22.79 -1.36 0.31
N SER A 17 -23.52 -0.71 1.22
CA SER A 17 -23.97 -1.36 2.46
C SER A 17 -25.29 -2.08 2.23
N LEU A 18 -25.35 -3.36 2.59
CA LEU A 18 -26.49 -4.24 2.41
C LEU A 18 -26.97 -4.76 3.78
N PRO A 19 -28.24 -5.18 3.90
CA PRO A 19 -28.67 -5.94 5.09
C PRO A 19 -27.89 -7.26 5.24
N THR A 20 -27.71 -7.98 4.13
CA THR A 20 -26.98 -9.25 4.04
C THR A 20 -26.23 -9.33 2.72
N LEU A 21 -25.11 -10.06 2.69
CA LEU A 21 -24.35 -10.27 1.46
C LEU A 21 -25.12 -11.16 0.46
N PRO A 22 -24.94 -10.95 -0.86
CA PRO A 22 -25.53 -11.81 -1.88
C PRO A 22 -24.95 -13.23 -1.87
N GLU A 23 -25.82 -14.24 -1.91
CA GLU A 23 -25.42 -15.65 -2.04
C GLU A 23 -25.53 -16.19 -3.48
N GLY A 24 -26.12 -15.41 -4.40
CA GLY A 24 -26.36 -15.86 -5.78
C GLY A 24 -26.81 -14.74 -6.70
N GLY A 25 -27.25 -15.12 -7.91
CA GLY A 25 -27.75 -14.18 -8.90
C GLY A 25 -29.05 -13.53 -8.43
N GLY A 26 -29.13 -12.20 -8.50
CA GLY A 26 -30.30 -11.46 -8.07
C GLY A 26 -30.16 -9.95 -8.22
N LYS A 27 -31.24 -9.23 -7.90
CA LYS A 27 -31.22 -7.77 -7.77
C LYS A 27 -31.25 -7.44 -6.29
N TYR A 28 -30.22 -6.74 -5.83
CA TYR A 28 -30.07 -6.34 -4.43
C TYR A 28 -30.13 -4.82 -4.35
N GLN A 29 -30.67 -4.31 -3.24
CA GLN A 29 -30.77 -2.89 -2.97
C GLN A 29 -29.85 -2.54 -1.80
N ALA A 30 -28.94 -1.60 -2.02
CA ALA A 30 -28.10 -1.06 -0.97
C ALA A 30 -28.88 -0.09 -0.08
N ASN A 31 -28.63 -0.15 1.23
CA ASN A 31 -29.11 0.81 2.21
C ASN A 31 -28.31 2.11 2.16
N HIS A 32 -27.03 2.03 1.79
CA HIS A 32 -26.11 3.15 1.73
C HIS A 32 -25.10 2.97 0.59
N TYR A 33 -24.64 4.09 0.03
CA TYR A 33 -23.59 4.15 -0.98
C TYR A 33 -22.53 5.20 -0.60
N LEU A 34 -21.25 4.83 -0.67
CA LEU A 34 -20.12 5.72 -0.42
C LEU A 34 -19.02 5.50 -1.47
N GLU A 35 -18.41 6.58 -1.94
CA GLU A 35 -17.13 6.53 -2.64
C GLU A 35 -16.06 7.15 -1.75
N ILE A 36 -14.91 6.48 -1.61
CA ILE A 36 -13.77 6.97 -0.83
C ILE A 36 -12.45 6.55 -1.49
N GLY A 37 -11.41 7.36 -1.31
CA GLY A 37 -10.06 7.01 -1.67
C GLY A 37 -9.47 5.92 -0.78
N GLY A 38 -8.73 5.01 -1.42
CA GLY A 38 -7.98 3.93 -0.80
C GLY A 38 -6.70 3.65 -1.57
N GLY A 39 -6.17 2.44 -1.40
CA GLY A 39 -4.83 2.04 -1.88
C GLY A 39 -3.77 2.20 -0.79
N PRO A 40 -2.89 1.20 -0.56
CA PRO A 40 -2.02 1.21 0.62
C PRO A 40 -1.12 2.45 0.71
N ALA A 41 -0.42 2.81 -0.38
CA ALA A 41 0.42 4.01 -0.39
C ALA A 41 -0.38 5.31 -0.22
N ALA A 42 -1.56 5.42 -0.85
CA ALA A 42 -2.41 6.61 -0.72
C ALA A 42 -2.96 6.78 0.70
N THR A 43 -3.43 5.69 1.32
CA THR A 43 -3.90 5.68 2.71
C THR A 43 -2.77 6.05 3.68
N ALA A 44 -1.58 5.50 3.46
CA ALA A 44 -0.39 5.86 4.25
C ALA A 44 -0.05 7.35 4.11
N ALA A 45 -0.11 7.91 2.89
CA ALA A 45 0.13 9.33 2.66
C ALA A 45 -0.85 10.21 3.44
N VAL A 46 -2.14 9.90 3.42
CA VAL A 46 -3.16 10.64 4.19
C VAL A 46 -2.90 10.52 5.69
N ALA A 47 -2.53 9.33 6.19
CA ALA A 47 -2.19 9.15 7.60
C ALA A 47 -0.99 10.02 8.03
N ILE A 48 0.06 10.06 7.20
CA ILE A 48 1.26 10.88 7.41
C ILE A 48 0.90 12.37 7.40
N ALA A 49 0.10 12.82 6.43
CA ALA A 49 -0.36 14.21 6.35
C ALA A 49 -1.16 14.62 7.60
N LYS A 50 -2.04 13.74 8.11
CA LYS A 50 -2.81 13.96 9.34
C LYS A 50 -1.93 14.09 10.59
N LEU A 51 -0.73 13.49 10.57
CA LEU A 51 0.27 13.66 11.63
C LEU A 51 1.09 14.95 11.47
N GLY A 52 0.79 15.79 10.48
CA GLY A 52 1.45 17.08 10.26
C GLY A 52 2.79 17.00 9.54
N VAL A 53 3.08 15.88 8.85
CA VAL A 53 4.32 15.66 8.11
C VAL A 53 4.12 15.98 6.62
N GLU A 54 5.12 16.60 5.99
CA GLU A 54 5.09 16.84 4.54
C GLU A 54 5.18 15.53 3.78
N VAL A 55 4.27 15.29 2.83
CA VAL A 55 4.20 14.02 2.11
C VAL A 55 3.98 14.13 0.60
N ASP A 56 4.94 13.51 -0.09
CA ASP A 56 4.96 13.06 -1.48
C ASP A 56 3.99 11.89 -1.77
N PHE A 57 2.95 11.99 -2.59
CA PHE A 57 2.39 10.78 -3.24
C PHE A 57 2.98 10.59 -4.63
N ILE A 58 3.63 9.45 -4.85
CA ILE A 58 4.26 9.06 -6.11
C ILE A 58 3.55 7.81 -6.61
N GLY A 59 2.84 7.94 -7.72
CA GLY A 59 2.00 6.85 -8.21
C GLY A 59 1.48 7.11 -9.61
N ARG A 60 0.44 6.38 -9.98
CA ARG A 60 -0.14 6.41 -11.32
C ARG A 60 -1.66 6.38 -11.23
N VAL A 61 -2.30 7.17 -12.07
CA VAL A 61 -3.75 7.17 -12.28
C VAL A 61 -4.07 7.25 -13.77
N GLY A 62 -5.29 6.91 -14.14
CA GLY A 62 -5.83 7.17 -15.47
C GLY A 62 -6.16 8.65 -15.65
N ASP A 63 -6.37 9.07 -16.90
CA ASP A 63 -6.89 10.39 -17.27
C ASP A 63 -8.43 10.48 -17.17
N ASP A 64 -9.03 9.67 -16.29
CA ASP A 64 -10.47 9.55 -16.11
C ASP A 64 -10.99 10.33 -14.88
N SER A 65 -12.31 10.33 -14.70
CA SER A 65 -12.95 11.00 -13.55
C SER A 65 -12.51 10.40 -12.22
N CYS A 66 -12.29 9.08 -12.16
CA CYS A 66 -11.78 8.38 -10.99
C CYS A 66 -10.41 8.94 -10.58
N GLY A 67 -9.48 9.06 -11.54
CA GLY A 67 -8.15 9.65 -11.30
C GLY A 67 -8.22 11.09 -10.81
N ASN A 68 -9.12 11.90 -11.38
CA ASN A 68 -9.35 13.27 -10.90
C ASN A 68 -9.85 13.31 -9.46
N THR A 69 -10.82 12.47 -9.09
CA THR A 69 -11.35 12.40 -7.73
C THR A 69 -10.28 11.98 -6.73
N LEU A 70 -9.49 10.94 -7.06
CA LEU A 70 -8.44 10.43 -6.18
C LEU A 70 -7.37 11.48 -5.89
N LEU A 71 -6.89 12.19 -6.91
CA LEU A 71 -5.88 13.24 -6.72
C LEU A 71 -6.44 14.42 -5.93
N ALA A 72 -7.66 14.86 -6.23
CA ALA A 72 -8.31 15.95 -5.49
C ALA A 72 -8.54 15.60 -4.01
N GLU A 73 -8.88 14.34 -3.70
CA GLU A 73 -9.01 13.88 -2.32
C GLU A 73 -7.67 13.91 -1.57
N LEU A 74 -6.61 13.36 -2.17
CA LEU A 74 -5.25 13.41 -1.61
C LEU A 74 -4.80 14.86 -1.33
N GLU A 75 -4.97 15.75 -2.31
CA GLU A 75 -4.65 17.18 -2.19
C GLU A 75 -5.47 17.85 -1.08
N GLY A 76 -6.75 17.48 -0.94
CA GLY A 76 -7.61 17.96 0.14
C GLY A 76 -7.15 17.56 1.55
N TRP A 77 -6.39 16.47 1.67
CA TRP A 77 -5.74 16.04 2.90
C TRP A 77 -4.34 16.65 3.11
N GLY A 78 -3.85 17.49 2.18
CA GLY A 78 -2.52 18.10 2.24
C GLY A 78 -1.41 17.21 1.67
N VAL A 79 -1.75 16.14 0.96
CA VAL A 79 -0.77 15.30 0.26
C VAL A 79 -0.41 15.96 -1.08
N ASN A 80 0.88 16.11 -1.37
CA ASN A 80 1.32 16.61 -2.65
C ASN A 80 1.28 15.50 -3.71
N THR A 81 0.60 15.75 -4.83
CA THR A 81 0.35 14.80 -5.92
C THR A 81 1.13 15.11 -7.18
N ALA A 82 2.05 16.10 -7.15
CA ALA A 82 2.78 16.58 -8.32
C ALA A 82 3.59 15.49 -9.05
N PHE A 83 3.95 14.41 -8.35
CA PHE A 83 4.68 13.27 -8.90
C PHE A 83 3.78 12.10 -9.30
N CYS A 84 2.45 12.28 -9.32
CA CYS A 84 1.53 11.29 -9.82
C CYS A 84 1.39 11.39 -11.34
N ARG A 85 1.71 10.29 -12.04
CA ARG A 85 1.62 10.24 -13.51
C ARG A 85 0.20 9.88 -13.95
N ARG A 86 -0.34 10.68 -14.87
CA ARG A 86 -1.62 10.39 -15.54
C ARG A 86 -1.36 9.63 -16.83
N TYR A 87 -1.99 8.47 -16.97
CA TYR A 87 -1.89 7.63 -18.17
C TYR A 87 -3.04 7.92 -19.14
N PRO A 88 -2.75 8.35 -20.38
CA PRO A 88 -3.78 8.64 -21.36
C PRO A 88 -4.61 7.42 -21.74
N ASN A 89 -5.93 7.56 -21.83
CA ASN A 89 -6.88 6.49 -22.16
C ASN A 89 -6.86 5.30 -21.20
N ALA A 90 -6.30 5.45 -20.00
CA ALA A 90 -6.28 4.40 -18.98
C ALA A 90 -7.39 4.63 -17.95
N ARG A 91 -7.88 3.55 -17.34
CA ARG A 91 -8.77 3.62 -16.19
C ARG A 91 -7.98 3.70 -14.89
N SER A 92 -8.45 4.46 -13.91
CA SER A 92 -7.87 4.47 -12.57
C SER A 92 -8.37 3.29 -11.74
N SER A 93 -7.53 2.78 -10.83
CA SER A 93 -7.87 1.61 -10.01
C SER A 93 -9.13 1.88 -9.20
N GLN A 94 -9.99 0.88 -9.11
CA GLN A 94 -11.24 1.00 -8.39
C GLN A 94 -11.71 -0.34 -7.85
N SER A 95 -12.52 -0.30 -6.81
CA SER A 95 -13.09 -1.50 -6.21
C SER A 95 -14.58 -1.34 -5.97
N ALA A 96 -15.32 -2.42 -6.15
CA ALA A 96 -16.69 -2.53 -5.67
C ALA A 96 -16.68 -3.37 -4.39
N ILE A 97 -17.14 -2.78 -3.29
CA ILE A 97 -17.14 -3.38 -1.96
C ILE A 97 -18.58 -3.52 -1.52
N LEU A 98 -19.02 -4.75 -1.28
CA LEU A 98 -20.29 -5.04 -0.62
C LEU A 98 -19.99 -5.30 0.85
N VAL A 99 -20.70 -4.62 1.75
CA VAL A 99 -20.57 -4.81 3.20
C VAL A 99 -21.95 -5.07 3.80
N ASP A 100 -22.07 -6.11 4.64
CA ASP A 100 -23.32 -6.34 5.37
C ASP A 100 -23.35 -5.64 6.74
N GLN A 101 -24.48 -5.78 7.43
CA GLN A 101 -24.68 -5.22 8.78
C GLN A 101 -23.76 -5.82 9.86
N HIS A 102 -23.15 -6.99 9.60
CA HIS A 102 -22.21 -7.65 10.49
C HIS A 102 -20.77 -7.24 10.21
N GLY A 103 -20.52 -6.48 9.14
CA GLY A 103 -19.21 -6.01 8.73
C GLY A 103 -18.46 -6.97 7.81
N GLU A 104 -19.08 -8.08 7.40
CA GLU A 104 -18.52 -9.01 6.41
C GLU A 104 -18.47 -8.32 5.04
N ARG A 105 -17.45 -8.66 4.23
CA ARG A 105 -17.14 -7.93 3.00
C ARG A 105 -16.91 -8.85 1.81
N ILE A 106 -17.50 -8.50 0.67
CA ILE A 106 -17.09 -9.00 -0.66
C ILE A 106 -16.42 -7.84 -1.39
N ILE A 107 -15.17 -8.04 -1.80
CA ILE A 107 -14.37 -7.02 -2.49
C ILE A 107 -14.07 -7.50 -3.90
N VAL A 108 -14.46 -6.70 -4.90
CA VAL A 108 -14.15 -6.93 -6.31
C VAL A 108 -13.26 -5.79 -6.80
N ASN A 109 -11.98 -6.09 -7.00
CA ASN A 109 -10.97 -5.12 -7.40
C ASN A 109 -10.81 -5.08 -8.93
N TYR A 110 -10.75 -3.88 -9.48
CA TYR A 110 -10.24 -3.62 -10.84
C TYR A 110 -8.87 -2.93 -10.71
N PRO A 111 -7.76 -3.67 -10.96
CA PRO A 111 -6.40 -3.18 -10.69
C PRO A 111 -5.84 -2.28 -11.81
N SER A 112 -6.69 -1.86 -12.75
CA SER A 112 -6.32 -0.97 -13.85
C SER A 112 -5.08 -1.40 -14.64
N PRO A 113 -5.21 -2.50 -15.42
CA PRO A 113 -4.09 -3.07 -16.18
C PRO A 113 -3.49 -2.10 -17.22
N ASP A 114 -4.24 -1.06 -17.61
CA ASP A 114 -3.80 -0.05 -18.56
C ASP A 114 -2.85 1.00 -17.96
N LEU A 115 -2.66 1.00 -16.63
CA LEU A 115 -1.62 1.79 -15.96
C LEU A 115 -0.27 1.12 -16.20
N GLY A 116 0.49 1.63 -17.17
CA GLY A 116 1.78 1.06 -17.57
C GLY A 116 2.76 0.96 -16.40
N THR A 117 3.51 -0.14 -16.33
CA THR A 117 4.41 -0.47 -15.21
C THR A 117 5.73 0.30 -15.23
N ASP A 118 6.02 1.05 -16.29
CA ASP A 118 7.23 1.87 -16.41
C ASP A 118 7.45 2.76 -15.18
N ALA A 119 8.68 2.70 -14.65
CA ALA A 119 9.14 3.43 -13.49
C ALA A 119 10.40 4.27 -13.79
N GLU A 120 10.91 4.28 -15.02
CA GLU A 120 12.17 4.99 -15.34
C GLU A 120 12.06 6.49 -15.12
N TRP A 121 10.86 7.05 -15.25
CA TRP A 121 10.60 8.45 -14.96
C TRP A 121 10.85 8.86 -13.49
N LEU A 122 10.98 7.90 -12.57
CA LEU A 122 11.37 8.17 -11.19
C LEU A 122 12.81 8.71 -11.07
N GLU A 123 13.68 8.47 -12.07
CA GLU A 123 15.05 9.03 -12.10
C GLU A 123 15.08 10.56 -12.10
N ALA A 124 13.99 11.20 -12.54
CA ALA A 124 13.86 12.66 -12.54
C ALA A 124 13.52 13.25 -11.16
N ILE A 125 13.19 12.40 -10.17
CA ILE A 125 12.86 12.82 -8.81
C ILE A 125 14.15 12.77 -7.97
N ASP A 126 14.49 13.89 -7.32
CA ASP A 126 15.54 13.90 -6.32
C ASP A 126 15.05 13.23 -5.03
N PHE A 127 15.44 11.97 -4.81
CA PHE A 127 15.07 11.22 -3.61
C PHE A 127 15.81 11.69 -2.36
N SER A 128 16.94 12.40 -2.47
CA SER A 128 17.73 12.86 -1.31
C SER A 128 17.02 13.93 -0.45
N ARG A 129 15.91 14.48 -0.97
CA ARG A 129 15.06 15.44 -0.25
C ARG A 129 14.15 14.81 0.81
N TYR A 130 14.02 13.48 0.82
CA TYR A 130 13.13 12.77 1.73
C TYR A 130 13.93 12.15 2.89
N ASP A 131 13.29 12.02 4.04
CA ASP A 131 13.85 11.29 5.17
C ASP A 131 13.48 9.80 5.13
N LEU A 132 12.34 9.48 4.48
CA LEU A 132 11.85 8.11 4.36
C LEU A 132 11.02 7.94 3.08
N ILE A 133 11.16 6.78 2.43
CA ILE A 133 10.30 6.32 1.35
C ILE A 133 9.49 5.12 1.83
N LEU A 134 8.18 5.31 1.93
CA LEU A 134 7.22 4.24 2.17
C LEU A 134 6.71 3.73 0.83
N ALA A 135 6.68 2.42 0.61
CA ALA A 135 6.12 1.88 -0.61
C ALA A 135 5.28 0.63 -0.39
N ASP A 136 4.28 0.43 -1.24
CA ASP A 136 3.48 -0.80 -1.26
C ASP A 136 3.96 -1.79 -2.34
N VAL A 137 3.39 -2.99 -2.35
CA VAL A 137 3.77 -4.06 -3.30
C VAL A 137 2.91 -4.12 -4.58
N ARG A 138 2.02 -3.13 -4.79
CA ARG A 138 1.03 -3.15 -5.88
C ARG A 138 1.54 -2.50 -7.16
N TRP A 139 2.54 -1.62 -7.07
CA TRP A 139 3.33 -1.15 -8.21
C TRP A 139 4.78 -1.62 -8.10
N HIS A 140 4.99 -2.91 -8.34
CA HIS A 140 6.25 -3.61 -8.07
C HIS A 140 7.51 -2.91 -8.61
N SER A 141 7.51 -2.58 -9.90
CA SER A 141 8.62 -1.87 -10.56
C SER A 141 8.83 -0.45 -10.03
N GLY A 142 7.76 0.24 -9.62
CA GLY A 142 7.86 1.55 -9.00
C GLY A 142 8.54 1.48 -7.64
N THR A 143 8.15 0.50 -6.82
CA THR A 143 8.76 0.26 -5.51
C THR A 143 10.23 -0.14 -5.63
N GLU A 144 10.55 -1.07 -6.53
CA GLU A 144 11.94 -1.49 -6.78
C GLU A 144 12.83 -0.30 -7.19
N LYS A 145 12.37 0.51 -8.16
CA LYS A 145 13.11 1.67 -8.64
C LYS A 145 13.23 2.75 -7.57
N ALA A 146 12.14 3.08 -6.87
CA ALA A 146 12.15 4.09 -5.82
C ALA A 146 13.07 3.72 -4.66
N PHE A 147 13.03 2.46 -4.19
CA PHE A 147 13.92 2.00 -3.13
C PHE A 147 15.37 1.98 -3.58
N SER A 148 15.64 1.56 -4.82
CA SER A 148 17.00 1.62 -5.37
C SER A 148 17.56 3.04 -5.38
N LEU A 149 16.76 4.02 -5.81
CA LEU A 149 17.14 5.44 -5.81
C LEU A 149 17.28 6.01 -4.39
N ALA A 150 16.39 5.64 -3.48
CA ALA A 150 16.43 6.04 -2.07
C ALA A 150 17.71 5.53 -1.38
N ARG A 151 18.07 4.26 -1.58
CA ARG A 151 19.30 3.68 -1.02
C ARG A 151 20.55 4.34 -1.56
N LEU A 152 20.60 4.65 -2.86
CA LEU A 152 21.71 5.40 -3.45
C LEU A 152 21.85 6.80 -2.84
N ALA A 153 20.74 7.41 -2.42
CA ALA A 153 20.70 8.70 -1.74
C ALA A 153 20.89 8.61 -0.20
N GLY A 154 21.01 7.39 0.37
CA GLY A 154 21.11 7.19 1.81
C GLY A 154 19.81 7.42 2.59
N VAL A 155 18.67 7.32 1.92
CA VAL A 155 17.33 7.54 2.49
C VAL A 155 16.71 6.22 2.93
N THR A 156 16.07 6.23 4.11
CA THR A 156 15.44 5.03 4.70
C THR A 156 14.27 4.53 3.86
N THR A 157 14.20 3.21 3.65
CA THR A 157 13.11 2.56 2.92
C THR A 157 12.20 1.73 3.85
N LEU A 158 10.89 1.92 3.72
CA LEU A 158 9.86 1.17 4.45
C LEU A 158 8.90 0.50 3.48
N LEU A 159 8.86 -0.83 3.48
CA LEU A 159 7.94 -1.62 2.67
C LEU A 159 6.69 -2.00 3.46
N ASP A 160 5.52 -1.67 2.93
CA ASP A 160 4.24 -2.29 3.28
C ASP A 160 4.09 -3.58 2.47
N ALA A 161 4.52 -4.68 3.08
CA ALA A 161 4.66 -6.00 2.48
C ALA A 161 3.37 -6.83 2.62
N ASP A 162 2.33 -6.41 1.91
CA ASP A 162 1.04 -7.10 1.89
C ASP A 162 0.92 -8.16 0.76
N MET A 163 -0.24 -8.79 0.63
CA MET A 163 -0.50 -9.88 -0.30
C MET A 163 -0.59 -9.39 -1.77
N THR A 164 0.31 -9.90 -2.61
CA THR A 164 0.35 -9.63 -4.06
C THR A 164 0.69 -10.92 -4.83
N PRO A 165 0.23 -11.12 -6.09
CA PRO A 165 0.58 -12.31 -6.86
C PRO A 165 2.09 -12.41 -7.17
N GLN A 166 2.81 -11.29 -7.23
CA GLN A 166 4.24 -11.23 -7.56
C GLN A 166 5.11 -11.65 -6.37
N ASP A 167 6.33 -12.12 -6.64
CA ASP A 167 7.34 -12.36 -5.60
C ASP A 167 7.87 -11.03 -5.07
N ILE A 168 7.79 -10.80 -3.76
CA ILE A 168 8.21 -9.56 -3.10
C ILE A 168 9.61 -9.63 -2.49
N SER A 169 10.29 -10.78 -2.57
CA SER A 169 11.64 -10.96 -2.01
C SER A 169 12.64 -9.89 -2.51
N PRO A 170 12.65 -9.47 -3.79
CA PRO A 170 13.51 -8.38 -4.24
C PRO A 170 13.21 -7.03 -3.57
N LEU A 171 11.93 -6.73 -3.28
CA LEU A 171 11.54 -5.49 -2.61
C LEU A 171 11.94 -5.51 -1.14
N VAL A 172 11.76 -6.66 -0.48
CA VAL A 172 12.15 -6.87 0.92
C VAL A 172 13.66 -6.68 1.08
N ALA A 173 14.47 -7.21 0.16
CA ALA A 173 15.92 -7.05 0.17
C ALA A 173 16.40 -5.59 0.06
N LEU A 174 15.56 -4.71 -0.51
CA LEU A 174 15.83 -3.27 -0.61
C LEU A 174 15.30 -2.47 0.59
N ALA A 175 14.49 -3.07 1.45
CA ALA A 175 13.82 -2.38 2.56
C ALA A 175 14.70 -2.36 3.83
N ASP A 176 14.87 -1.18 4.43
CA ASP A 176 15.44 -1.05 5.78
C ASP A 176 14.42 -1.46 6.85
N HIS A 177 13.12 -1.31 6.56
CA HIS A 177 12.01 -1.82 7.34
C HIS A 177 11.01 -2.53 6.42
N ALA A 178 10.74 -3.81 6.63
CA ALA A 178 9.68 -4.55 5.92
C ALA A 178 8.57 -4.94 6.89
N VAL A 179 7.39 -4.34 6.71
CA VAL A 179 6.22 -4.56 7.56
C VAL A 179 5.23 -5.45 6.81
N PHE A 180 5.10 -6.70 7.24
CA PHE A 180 4.22 -7.67 6.62
C PHE A 180 2.81 -7.67 7.21
N SER A 181 1.82 -7.98 6.39
CA SER A 181 0.57 -8.58 6.86
C SER A 181 0.78 -10.08 7.09
N THR A 182 0.00 -10.71 7.99
CA THR A 182 0.05 -12.17 8.18
C THR A 182 -0.11 -12.95 6.87
N PRO A 183 -1.08 -12.61 5.98
CA PRO A 183 -1.20 -13.27 4.68
C PRO A 183 -0.01 -13.00 3.74
N GLY A 184 0.55 -11.79 3.76
CA GLY A 184 1.73 -11.42 2.97
C GLY A 184 2.96 -12.23 3.38
N LEU A 185 3.25 -12.29 4.69
CA LEU A 185 4.36 -13.05 5.24
C LEU A 185 4.24 -14.54 4.90
N LYS A 186 3.07 -15.14 5.15
CA LYS A 186 2.79 -16.55 4.83
C LYS A 186 2.96 -16.84 3.35
N ARG A 187 2.56 -15.92 2.46
CA ARG A 187 2.73 -16.09 1.02
C ARG A 187 4.20 -16.10 0.62
N MET A 188 5.00 -15.20 1.17
CA MET A 188 6.43 -15.09 0.86
C MET A 188 7.22 -16.29 1.40
N THR A 189 6.94 -16.72 2.63
CA THR A 189 7.75 -17.76 3.31
C THR A 189 7.21 -19.18 3.11
N GLY A 190 5.91 -19.32 2.84
CA GLY A 190 5.20 -20.61 2.85
C GLY A 190 4.85 -21.12 4.25
N LEU A 191 5.24 -20.40 5.30
CA LEU A 191 5.07 -20.81 6.70
C LEU A 191 3.74 -20.34 7.28
N GLN A 192 3.14 -21.15 8.16
CA GLN A 192 1.88 -20.82 8.82
C GLN A 192 2.08 -20.00 10.08
N SER A 193 3.16 -20.26 10.83
CA SER A 193 3.52 -19.50 12.02
C SER A 193 4.08 -18.13 11.60
N PRO A 194 3.50 -17.01 12.07
CA PRO A 194 4.06 -15.68 11.87
C PRO A 194 5.48 -15.54 12.43
N GLU A 195 5.78 -16.19 13.57
CA GLU A 195 7.08 -16.17 14.22
C GLU A 195 8.16 -16.84 13.35
N GLU A 196 7.91 -18.08 12.91
CA GLU A 196 8.84 -18.79 12.01
C GLU A 196 9.00 -18.04 10.68
N GLY A 197 7.89 -17.49 10.16
CA GLY A 197 7.89 -16.63 8.98
C GLY A 197 8.78 -15.41 9.14
N LEU A 198 8.71 -14.72 10.29
CA LEU A 198 9.55 -13.56 10.57
C LEU A 198 11.03 -13.93 10.64
N PHE A 199 11.37 -15.02 11.34
CA PHE A 199 12.75 -15.49 11.39
C PHE A 199 13.28 -15.80 9.99
N GLN A 200 12.49 -16.44 9.12
CA GLN A 200 12.90 -16.65 7.72
C GLN A 200 13.04 -15.32 6.95
N ALA A 201 12.13 -14.38 7.15
CA ALA A 201 12.17 -13.07 6.46
C ALA A 201 13.44 -12.26 6.79
N THR A 202 14.00 -12.40 8.01
CA THR A 202 15.29 -11.74 8.35
C THR A 202 16.45 -12.18 7.45
N THR A 203 16.36 -13.35 6.81
CA THR A 203 17.40 -13.81 5.87
C THR A 203 17.33 -13.12 4.51
N GLN A 204 16.24 -12.40 4.22
CA GLN A 204 15.98 -11.76 2.93
C GLN A 204 16.40 -10.28 2.90
N THR A 205 16.71 -9.68 4.04
CA THR A 205 17.08 -8.27 4.13
C THR A 205 18.10 -8.03 5.24
N ALA A 206 18.91 -6.98 5.10
CA ALA A 206 19.74 -6.47 6.19
C ALA A 206 18.96 -5.53 7.13
N GLY A 207 17.71 -5.19 6.79
CA GLY A 207 16.81 -4.35 7.56
C GLY A 207 16.05 -5.09 8.66
N LYS A 208 15.14 -4.36 9.31
CA LYS A 208 14.22 -4.91 10.31
C LYS A 208 12.95 -5.44 9.64
N VAL A 209 12.42 -6.54 10.18
CA VAL A 209 11.18 -7.17 9.70
C VAL A 209 10.12 -7.20 10.80
N TYR A 210 8.88 -6.97 10.40
CA TYR A 210 7.72 -6.86 11.29
C TYR A 210 6.54 -7.62 10.69
N VAL A 211 5.62 -8.10 11.51
CA VAL A 211 4.33 -8.62 11.04
C VAL A 211 3.21 -8.07 11.91
N THR A 212 2.14 -7.62 11.27
CA THR A 212 0.91 -7.20 11.95
C THR A 212 -0.04 -8.38 12.12
N LEU A 213 -0.62 -8.52 13.31
CA LEU A 213 -1.52 -9.61 13.72
C LEU A 213 -2.97 -9.12 13.94
N GLY A 214 -3.34 -7.99 13.34
CA GLY A 214 -4.65 -7.39 13.54
C GLY A 214 -4.86 -6.95 15.00
N SER A 215 -5.91 -7.46 15.65
CA SER A 215 -6.22 -7.11 17.04
C SER A 215 -5.23 -7.65 18.07
N GLU A 216 -4.36 -8.59 17.69
CA GLU A 216 -3.31 -9.14 18.56
C GLU A 216 -2.03 -8.30 18.53
N GLY A 217 -2.02 -7.19 17.77
CA GLY A 217 -0.89 -6.26 17.72
C GLY A 217 0.13 -6.62 16.64
N SER A 218 1.41 -6.64 17.00
CA SER A 218 2.50 -6.89 16.04
C SER A 218 3.69 -7.62 16.67
N LEU A 219 4.45 -8.31 15.82
CA LEU A 219 5.71 -8.96 16.17
C LEU A 219 6.86 -8.40 15.33
N TRP A 220 8.07 -8.41 15.88
CA TRP A 220 9.30 -8.10 15.14
C TRP A 220 10.50 -8.87 15.71
N ILE A 221 11.59 -8.89 14.96
CA ILE A 221 12.87 -9.45 15.43
C ILE A 221 13.82 -8.31 15.77
N GLU A 222 14.36 -8.33 16.99
CA GLU A 222 15.40 -7.40 17.45
C GLU A 222 16.52 -8.17 18.15
N ASP A 223 17.76 -7.97 17.68
CA ASP A 223 18.95 -8.67 18.18
C ASP A 223 18.79 -10.21 18.25
N GLY A 224 18.08 -10.79 17.27
CA GLY A 224 17.81 -12.23 17.19
C GLY A 224 16.69 -12.73 18.11
N HIS A 225 16.00 -11.83 18.83
CA HIS A 225 14.90 -12.16 19.72
C HIS A 225 13.57 -11.72 19.12
N LEU A 226 12.53 -12.53 19.37
CA LEU A 226 11.16 -12.16 19.03
C LEU A 226 10.64 -11.14 20.05
N CYS A 227 10.10 -10.05 19.55
CA CYS A 227 9.45 -9.00 20.32
C CYS A 227 7.99 -8.87 19.90
N GLN A 228 7.15 -8.39 20.81
CA GLN A 228 5.71 -8.22 20.60
C GLN A 228 5.25 -6.88 21.17
N GLN A 229 4.27 -6.28 20.50
CA GLN A 229 3.50 -5.14 20.98
C GLN A 229 2.03 -5.44 20.79
N GLU A 230 1.25 -5.32 21.87
CA GLU A 230 -0.22 -5.43 21.83
C GLU A 230 -0.85 -4.30 21.01
N ALA A 231 -2.04 -4.54 20.45
CA ALA A 231 -2.81 -3.51 19.77
C ALA A 231 -3.27 -2.40 20.74
N PHE A 232 -3.45 -1.17 20.21
CA PHE A 232 -3.91 0.01 20.94
C PHE A 232 -5.42 0.11 21.02
#